data_AF-J2T127-F1
#
_entry.id   AF-J2T127-F1
#
_cell.length_a   1.000
_cell.length_b   1.000
_cell.length_c   1.000
_cell.angle_alpha   90.00
_cell.angle_beta   90.00
_cell.angle_gamma   90.00
#
_symmetry.space_group_name_H-M   'P 1'
#
loop_
_entity.id
_entity.type
_entity.pdbx_description
1 polymer ?
#
loop_
_entity_poly.entity_id
_entity_poly.type
_entity_poly.pdbx_seq_one_letter_code
_entity_poly.pdbx_strand_id
1 'polypeptide(L)'
;MKKSNKQRRAEIKARRLERAAASAARLRLPDVRLPRPAFAFAIGCEPADRLVLRKYNNTYGLLPDFYVARPFTCRDCGAEELWTAKQQKWWYEVVHGHIDSRAVRCLACRRARRERLFNAAPGANLLREQTDRLRALGAVKPNARAVAEVDAALESKWWSLRVVAIQTMGRWGGAENLERLNAFMAARPEGGRRYFSWARVAADAAKSALMRRE
;
A
#
# COMPACT_ATOMS: atom_id res chain seq x y z
N MET A 1 -37.16 48.93 -17.70
CA MET A 1 -35.82 49.23 -17.15
C MET A 1 -34.88 48.05 -17.39
N LYS A 2 -33.75 48.24 -18.09
CA LYS A 2 -32.76 47.18 -18.31
C LYS A 2 -31.91 47.01 -17.04
N LYS A 3 -31.89 45.79 -16.46
CA LYS A 3 -31.08 45.49 -15.27
C LYS A 3 -29.59 45.71 -15.56
N SER A 4 -28.88 46.33 -14.62
CA SER A 4 -27.43 46.55 -14.73
C SER A 4 -26.68 45.21 -14.75
N ASN A 5 -25.56 45.14 -15.47
CA ASN A 5 -24.69 43.96 -15.50
C ASN A 5 -24.28 43.48 -14.11
N LYS A 6 -24.15 44.41 -13.14
CA LYS A 6 -23.86 44.08 -11.73
C LYS A 6 -25.02 43.32 -11.08
N GLN A 7 -26.25 43.76 -11.33
CA GLN A 7 -27.47 43.09 -10.84
C GLN A 7 -27.62 41.69 -11.46
N ARG A 8 -27.34 41.56 -12.77
CA ARG A 8 -27.43 40.26 -13.46
C ARG A 8 -26.37 39.25 -12.98
N ARG A 9 -25.14 39.71 -12.68
CA ARG A 9 -24.08 38.87 -12.10
C ARG A 9 -24.43 38.39 -10.69
N ALA A 10 -25.01 39.26 -9.86
CA ALA A 10 -25.47 38.90 -8.52
C ALA A 10 -26.57 37.82 -8.56
N GLU A 11 -27.53 37.96 -9.47
CA GLU A 11 -28.64 37.02 -9.67
C GLU A 11 -28.14 35.64 -10.14
N ILE A 12 -27.16 35.59 -11.05
CA ILE A 12 -26.50 34.35 -11.48
C ILE A 12 -25.75 33.68 -10.31
N LYS A 13 -25.03 34.47 -9.49
CA LYS A 13 -24.30 33.95 -8.33
C LYS A 13 -25.25 33.36 -7.28
N ALA A 14 -26.36 34.04 -7.01
CA ALA A 14 -27.40 33.55 -6.10
C ALA A 14 -27.97 32.21 -6.57
N ARG A 15 -28.37 32.10 -7.85
CA ARG A 15 -28.87 30.84 -8.42
C ARG A 15 -27.83 29.70 -8.38
N ARG A 16 -26.54 30.02 -8.54
CA ARG A 16 -25.46 29.02 -8.42
C ARG A 16 -25.32 28.51 -6.98
N LEU A 17 -25.42 29.40 -6.00
CA LEU A 17 -25.37 29.03 -4.58
C LEU A 17 -26.58 28.19 -4.18
N GLU A 18 -27.79 28.54 -4.63
CA GLU A 18 -29.00 27.73 -4.41
C GLU A 18 -28.87 26.32 -4.99
N ARG A 19 -28.39 26.20 -6.23
CA ARG A 19 -28.14 24.89 -6.86
C ARG A 19 -27.07 24.08 -6.13
N ALA A 20 -26.02 24.73 -5.65
CA ALA A 20 -24.98 24.09 -4.85
C ALA A 20 -25.52 23.60 -3.50
N ALA A 21 -26.35 24.40 -2.82
CA ALA A 21 -26.99 24.04 -1.56
C ALA A 21 -27.97 22.86 -1.74
N ALA A 22 -28.80 22.89 -2.79
CA ALA A 22 -29.71 21.80 -3.12
C ALA A 22 -28.95 20.50 -3.46
N SER A 23 -27.84 20.60 -4.20
CA SER A 23 -26.98 19.45 -4.50
C SER A 23 -26.30 18.89 -3.25
N ALA A 24 -25.80 19.76 -2.37
CA ALA A 24 -25.21 19.37 -1.10
C ALA A 24 -26.23 18.71 -0.16
N ALA A 25 -27.47 19.21 -0.12
CA ALA A 25 -28.56 18.58 0.63
C ALA A 25 -28.90 17.19 0.08
N ARG A 26 -28.96 17.04 -1.26
CA ARG A 26 -29.21 15.75 -1.91
C ARG A 26 -28.09 14.73 -1.66
N LEU A 27 -26.84 15.18 -1.56
CA LEU A 27 -25.68 14.34 -1.22
C LEU A 27 -25.61 13.99 0.27
N ARG A 28 -26.29 14.75 1.14
CA ARG A 28 -26.42 14.45 2.59
C ARG A 28 -27.57 13.50 2.90
N LEU A 29 -28.49 13.27 1.95
CA LEU A 29 -29.50 12.23 2.11
C LEU A 29 -28.80 10.86 2.16
N PRO A 30 -29.13 10.01 3.13
CA PRO A 30 -28.65 8.64 3.14
C PRO A 30 -29.03 7.96 1.83
N ASP A 31 -28.08 7.30 1.17
CA ASP A 31 -28.39 6.50 -0.03
C ASP A 31 -29.34 5.38 0.39
N VAL A 32 -30.59 5.45 -0.07
CA VAL A 32 -31.64 4.46 0.22
C VAL A 32 -31.32 3.09 -0.43
N ARG A 33 -30.22 3.01 -1.18
CA ARG A 33 -29.58 1.77 -1.65
C ARG A 33 -28.65 1.13 -0.62
N LEU A 34 -28.88 1.35 0.68
CA LEU A 34 -28.41 0.38 1.67
C LEU A 34 -28.90 -1.01 1.22
N PRO A 35 -28.02 -2.03 1.15
CA PRO A 35 -28.47 -3.36 0.79
C PRO A 35 -29.53 -3.77 1.81
N ARG A 36 -30.71 -4.17 1.34
CA ARG A 36 -31.65 -4.91 2.17
C ARG A 36 -30.88 -5.98 2.96
N PRO A 37 -31.14 -6.20 4.25
CA PRO A 37 -30.45 -7.22 5.06
C PRO A 37 -30.51 -8.63 4.47
N ALA A 38 -31.37 -8.86 3.47
CA ALA A 38 -31.42 -10.07 2.66
C ALA A 38 -30.11 -10.43 1.92
N PHE A 39 -29.24 -9.47 1.56
CA PHE A 39 -27.97 -9.79 0.87
C PHE A 39 -26.83 -10.17 1.80
N ALA A 40 -26.88 -9.77 3.08
CA ALA A 40 -25.82 -10.06 4.05
C ALA A 40 -25.65 -11.57 4.33
N PHE A 41 -26.67 -12.37 4.01
CA PHE A 41 -26.70 -13.82 4.22
C PHE A 41 -26.94 -14.60 2.92
N ALA A 42 -26.84 -13.95 1.76
CA ALA A 42 -26.95 -14.65 0.48
C ALA A 42 -25.76 -15.60 0.31
N ILE A 43 -26.05 -16.86 -0.02
CA ILE A 43 -25.03 -17.89 -0.25
C ILE A 43 -24.04 -17.38 -1.31
N GLY A 44 -22.74 -17.35 -0.96
CA GLY A 44 -21.67 -16.89 -1.86
C GLY A 44 -21.36 -15.39 -1.80
N CYS A 45 -22.02 -14.64 -0.90
CA CYS A 45 -21.67 -13.26 -0.56
C CYS A 45 -20.94 -13.19 0.78
N GLU A 46 -20.01 -12.25 0.92
CA GLU A 46 -19.34 -11.96 2.20
C GLU A 46 -19.43 -10.45 2.49
N PRO A 47 -19.89 -10.03 3.68
CA PRO A 47 -19.96 -8.60 4.01
C PRO A 47 -18.55 -8.02 4.12
N ALA A 48 -18.36 -6.80 3.61
CA ALA A 48 -17.07 -6.10 3.63
C ALA A 48 -16.94 -5.19 4.86
N ASP A 49 -15.79 -5.22 5.52
CA ASP A 49 -15.44 -4.28 6.58
C ASP A 49 -14.91 -2.97 5.98
N ARG A 50 -15.80 -1.99 5.86
CA ARG A 50 -15.46 -0.67 5.30
C ARG A 50 -14.46 0.12 6.15
N LEU A 51 -14.36 -0.12 7.46
CA LEU A 51 -13.39 0.58 8.30
C LEU A 51 -11.97 0.08 8.00
N VAL A 52 -11.81 -1.25 7.91
CA VAL A 52 -10.54 -1.86 7.50
C VAL A 52 -10.16 -1.40 6.09
N LEU A 53 -11.10 -1.43 5.15
CA LEU A 53 -10.84 -1.00 3.78
C LEU A 53 -10.40 0.46 3.69
N ARG A 54 -11.08 1.40 4.36
CA ARG A 54 -10.69 2.83 4.35
C ARG A 54 -9.31 3.06 4.95
N LYS A 55 -8.91 2.26 5.92
CA LYS A 55 -7.62 2.40 6.60
C LYS A 55 -6.44 2.01 5.68
N TYR A 56 -6.59 0.95 4.90
CA TYR A 56 -5.49 0.37 4.12
C TYR A 56 -5.58 0.59 2.61
N ASN A 57 -6.74 1.00 2.09
CA ASN A 57 -6.93 1.32 0.68
C ASN A 57 -7.12 2.83 0.50
N ASN A 58 -6.16 3.46 -0.18
CA ASN A 58 -6.28 4.85 -0.61
C ASN A 58 -6.90 4.92 -2.01
N THR A 59 -8.18 4.54 -2.11
CA THR A 59 -8.95 4.67 -3.36
C THR A 59 -9.89 5.86 -3.28
N TYR A 60 -10.07 6.54 -4.41
CA TYR A 60 -11.08 7.58 -4.57
C TYR A 60 -12.45 7.00 -5.00
N GLY A 61 -12.51 5.70 -5.27
CA GLY A 61 -13.73 4.98 -5.64
C GLY A 61 -14.59 4.56 -4.45
N LEU A 62 -15.78 4.03 -4.76
CA LEU A 62 -16.68 3.46 -3.76
C LEU A 62 -16.11 2.12 -3.27
N LEU A 63 -15.96 2.00 -1.95
CA LEU A 63 -15.63 0.73 -1.33
C LEU A 63 -16.85 -0.18 -1.31
N PRO A 64 -16.71 -1.49 -1.60
CA PRO A 64 -17.84 -2.41 -1.63
C PRO A 64 -18.48 -2.55 -0.24
N ASP A 65 -19.78 -2.85 -0.22
CA ASP A 65 -20.51 -3.28 0.99
C ASP A 65 -20.44 -4.80 1.18
N PHE A 66 -20.26 -5.55 0.09
CA PHE A 66 -20.13 -7.01 0.08
C PHE A 66 -19.24 -7.47 -1.07
N TYR A 67 -18.61 -8.62 -0.90
CA TYR A 67 -17.89 -9.36 -1.93
C TYR A 67 -18.80 -10.42 -2.54
N VAL A 68 -18.68 -10.60 -3.84
CA VAL A 68 -19.40 -11.62 -4.62
C VAL A 68 -18.38 -12.43 -5.39
N ALA A 69 -18.55 -13.74 -5.50
CA ALA A 69 -17.66 -14.59 -6.28
C ALA A 69 -17.51 -14.06 -7.72
N ARG A 70 -16.27 -14.02 -8.22
CA ARG A 70 -15.94 -13.50 -9.56
C ARG A 70 -15.26 -14.60 -10.39
N PRO A 71 -15.78 -14.97 -11.56
CA PRO A 71 -15.05 -15.85 -12.46
C PRO A 71 -13.80 -15.16 -13.02
N PHE A 72 -12.76 -15.93 -13.24
CA PHE A 72 -11.57 -15.49 -13.94
C PHE A 72 -10.93 -16.66 -14.70
N THR A 73 -10.28 -16.34 -15.81
CA THR A 73 -9.48 -17.29 -16.57
C THR A 73 -8.03 -17.17 -16.14
N CYS A 74 -7.39 -18.29 -15.79
CA CYS A 74 -5.98 -18.31 -15.45
C CYS A 74 -5.15 -17.92 -16.68
N ARG A 75 -4.34 -16.86 -16.55
CA ARG A 75 -3.51 -16.38 -17.68
C ARG A 75 -2.39 -17.33 -18.14
N ASP A 76 -2.05 -18.33 -17.33
CA ASP A 76 -0.93 -19.23 -17.62
C ASP A 76 -1.44 -20.55 -18.23
N CYS A 77 -2.47 -21.18 -17.65
CA CYS A 77 -3.00 -22.47 -18.14
C CYS A 77 -4.39 -22.39 -18.80
N GLY A 78 -5.05 -21.23 -18.80
CA GLY A 78 -6.38 -21.07 -19.39
C GLY A 78 -7.55 -21.62 -18.55
N ALA A 79 -7.29 -22.26 -17.40
CA ALA A 79 -8.36 -22.80 -16.56
C ALA A 79 -9.32 -21.70 -16.05
N GLU A 80 -10.62 -21.98 -16.11
CA GLU A 80 -11.66 -21.12 -15.54
C GLU A 80 -11.85 -21.44 -14.06
N GLU A 81 -11.70 -20.44 -13.20
CA GLU A 81 -11.87 -20.57 -11.75
C GLU A 81 -12.73 -19.44 -11.20
N LEU A 82 -13.23 -19.65 -9.98
CA LEU A 82 -13.97 -18.63 -9.23
C LEU A 82 -13.09 -18.05 -8.12
N TRP A 83 -12.91 -16.73 -8.15
CA TRP A 83 -12.39 -15.98 -7.01
C TRP A 83 -13.51 -15.75 -6.01
N THR A 84 -13.58 -16.59 -5.00
CA THR A 84 -14.72 -16.62 -4.07
C THR A 84 -14.79 -15.34 -3.22
N ALA A 85 -15.97 -15.02 -2.71
CA ALA A 85 -16.16 -13.89 -1.80
C ALA A 85 -15.28 -14.00 -0.54
N LYS A 86 -15.09 -15.23 -0.02
CA LYS A 86 -14.18 -15.51 1.11
C LYS A 86 -12.72 -15.20 0.78
N GLN A 87 -12.26 -15.62 -0.41
CA GLN A 87 -10.90 -15.32 -0.86
C GLN A 87 -10.68 -13.82 -1.09
N GLN A 88 -11.70 -13.12 -1.59
CA GLN A 88 -11.69 -11.66 -1.72
C GLN A 88 -11.59 -10.99 -0.36
N LYS A 89 -12.46 -11.36 0.59
CA LYS A 89 -12.45 -10.83 1.95
C LYS A 89 -11.09 -11.00 2.62
N TRP A 90 -10.55 -12.21 2.60
CA TRP A 90 -9.20 -12.47 3.12
C TRP A 90 -8.13 -11.61 2.43
N TRP A 91 -8.18 -11.48 1.10
CA TRP A 91 -7.20 -10.69 0.36
C TRP A 91 -7.25 -9.19 0.71
N TYR A 92 -8.44 -8.59 0.76
CA TYR A 92 -8.57 -7.15 0.96
C TYR A 92 -8.47 -6.74 2.42
N GLU A 93 -8.98 -7.55 3.34
CA GLU A 93 -9.09 -7.16 4.76
C GLU A 93 -7.97 -7.75 5.62
N VAL A 94 -7.47 -8.94 5.30
CA VAL A 94 -6.41 -9.59 6.11
C VAL A 94 -5.03 -9.33 5.50
N VAL A 95 -4.88 -9.53 4.19
CA VAL A 95 -3.61 -9.26 3.49
C VAL A 95 -3.45 -7.77 3.17
N HIS A 96 -4.52 -6.98 3.28
CA HIS A 96 -4.56 -5.57 2.91
C HIS A 96 -4.17 -5.32 1.44
N GLY A 97 -4.52 -6.26 0.56
CA GLY A 97 -4.35 -6.09 -0.87
C GLY A 97 -5.19 -4.92 -1.40
N HIS A 98 -4.74 -4.28 -2.47
CA HIS A 98 -5.46 -3.14 -3.06
C HIS A 98 -6.83 -3.57 -3.57
N ILE A 99 -7.88 -2.78 -3.35
CA ILE A 99 -9.28 -3.11 -3.66
C ILE A 99 -9.54 -3.34 -5.16
N ASP A 100 -8.72 -2.74 -6.01
CA ASP A 100 -8.77 -2.92 -7.46
C ASP A 100 -8.04 -4.19 -7.96
N SER A 101 -7.42 -4.95 -7.05
CA SER A 101 -6.74 -6.21 -7.39
C SER A 101 -7.74 -7.26 -7.89
N ARG A 102 -7.30 -8.14 -8.78
CA ARG A 102 -8.10 -9.29 -9.25
C ARG A 102 -7.29 -10.58 -9.24
N ALA A 103 -7.96 -11.70 -9.03
CA ALA A 103 -7.38 -13.01 -9.29
C ALA A 103 -7.15 -13.18 -10.81
N VAL A 104 -5.95 -13.63 -11.16
CA VAL A 104 -5.51 -13.77 -12.57
C VAL A 104 -4.80 -15.09 -12.85
N ARG A 105 -4.62 -15.90 -11.80
CA ARG A 105 -3.92 -17.19 -11.83
C ARG A 105 -4.56 -18.16 -10.86
N CYS A 106 -4.72 -19.41 -11.29
CA CYS A 106 -5.18 -20.48 -10.44
C CYS A 106 -4.19 -20.79 -9.32
N LEU A 107 -4.63 -21.54 -8.31
CA LEU A 107 -3.77 -21.96 -7.20
C LEU A 107 -2.57 -22.76 -7.69
N ALA A 108 -2.78 -23.69 -8.63
CA ALA A 108 -1.72 -24.54 -9.20
C ALA A 108 -0.63 -23.70 -9.87
N CYS A 109 -0.98 -22.79 -10.78
CA CYS A 109 -0.03 -21.91 -11.44
C CYS A 109 0.66 -20.93 -10.48
N ARG A 110 -0.03 -20.46 -9.43
CA ARG A 110 0.61 -19.66 -8.37
C ARG A 110 1.68 -20.45 -7.61
N ARG A 111 1.42 -21.73 -7.30
CA ARG A 111 2.40 -22.61 -6.63
C ARG A 111 3.59 -22.92 -7.53
N ALA A 112 3.35 -23.36 -8.77
CA ALA A 112 4.40 -23.63 -9.74
C ALA A 112 5.29 -22.40 -10.00
N ARG A 113 4.69 -21.19 -10.07
CA ARG A 113 5.47 -19.96 -10.21
C ARG A 113 6.36 -19.69 -8.99
N ARG A 114 5.86 -19.91 -7.77
CA ARG A 114 6.66 -19.73 -6.55
C ARG A 114 7.83 -20.70 -6.51
N GLU A 115 7.59 -21.96 -6.88
CA GLU A 115 8.62 -22.99 -6.95
C GLU A 115 9.70 -22.65 -7.99
N ARG A 116 9.32 -22.23 -9.20
CA ARG A 116 10.28 -21.77 -10.22
C ARG A 116 11.14 -20.59 -9.75
N LEU A 117 10.54 -19.63 -9.03
CA LEU A 117 11.28 -18.49 -8.48
C LEU A 117 12.17 -18.85 -7.30
N PHE A 118 11.83 -19.93 -6.58
CA PHE A 118 12.65 -20.46 -5.49
C PHE A 118 13.83 -21.27 -6.01
N ASN A 119 13.60 -22.11 -7.02
CA ASN A 119 14.61 -22.94 -7.69
C ASN A 119 15.38 -22.19 -8.79
N ALA A 120 15.23 -20.87 -8.88
CA ALA A 120 15.93 -20.09 -9.89
C ALA A 120 17.45 -20.13 -9.62
N ALA A 121 18.25 -20.15 -10.68
CA ALA A 121 19.70 -20.13 -10.55
C ALA A 121 20.16 -18.90 -9.74
N PRO A 122 21.26 -18.99 -8.97
CA PRO A 122 21.81 -17.85 -8.24
C PRO A 122 21.95 -16.61 -9.13
N GLY A 123 21.50 -15.46 -8.63
CA GLY A 123 21.51 -14.19 -9.37
C GLY A 123 20.26 -13.94 -10.23
N ALA A 124 19.44 -14.96 -10.53
CA ALA A 124 18.15 -14.76 -11.20
C ALA A 124 17.17 -13.94 -10.33
N ASN A 125 17.40 -13.86 -9.02
CA ASN A 125 16.67 -13.01 -8.09
C ASN A 125 17.60 -12.21 -7.18
N LEU A 126 18.62 -11.58 -7.79
CA LEU A 126 19.70 -10.88 -7.08
C LEU A 126 19.22 -9.89 -6.01
N LEU A 127 18.15 -9.12 -6.28
CA LEU A 127 17.60 -8.19 -5.30
C LEU A 127 17.09 -8.90 -4.03
N ARG A 128 16.41 -10.04 -4.19
CA ARG A 128 15.93 -10.83 -3.05
C ARG A 128 17.09 -11.44 -2.29
N GLU A 129 18.04 -12.03 -3.00
CA GLU A 129 19.24 -12.63 -2.41
C GLU A 129 20.03 -11.61 -1.57
N GLN A 130 20.29 -10.42 -2.13
CA GLN A 130 20.97 -9.34 -1.41
C GLN A 130 20.15 -8.82 -0.22
N THR A 131 18.82 -8.73 -0.36
CA THR A 131 17.94 -8.33 0.75
C THR A 131 17.98 -9.36 1.89
N ASP A 132 17.88 -10.65 1.57
CA ASP A 132 17.88 -11.73 2.55
C ASP A 132 19.26 -11.85 3.21
N ARG A 133 20.35 -11.62 2.46
CA ARG A 133 21.71 -11.48 2.99
C ARG A 133 21.82 -10.37 4.04
N LEU A 134 21.36 -9.15 3.73
CA LEU A 134 21.40 -8.03 4.68
C LEU A 134 20.57 -8.30 5.95
N ARG A 135 19.41 -8.94 5.82
CA ARG A 135 18.58 -9.33 6.97
C ARG A 135 19.28 -10.36 7.85
N ALA A 136 19.97 -11.34 7.25
CA ALA A 136 20.75 -12.33 7.97
C ALA A 136 21.93 -11.68 8.70
N LEU A 137 22.62 -10.72 8.07
CA LEU A 137 23.67 -9.92 8.73
C LEU A 137 23.16 -9.20 9.98
N GLY A 138 21.95 -8.65 9.93
CA GLY A 138 21.34 -7.98 11.08
C GLY A 138 20.96 -8.91 12.25
N ALA A 139 21.00 -10.23 12.06
CA ALA A 139 20.75 -11.21 13.13
C ALA A 139 22.03 -11.66 13.85
N VAL A 140 23.21 -11.30 13.33
CA VAL A 140 24.51 -11.68 13.88
C VAL A 140 25.30 -10.44 14.31
N LYS A 141 26.32 -10.63 15.16
CA LYS A 141 27.19 -9.54 15.59
C LYS A 141 27.95 -8.95 14.39
N PRO A 142 28.06 -7.60 14.28
CA PRO A 142 28.78 -6.97 13.18
C PRO A 142 30.27 -7.36 13.20
N ASN A 143 30.81 -7.54 12.00
CA ASN A 143 32.25 -7.67 11.73
C ASN A 143 32.62 -6.75 10.55
N ALA A 144 33.91 -6.53 10.32
CA ALA A 144 34.38 -5.59 9.30
C ALA A 144 33.82 -5.87 7.90
N ARG A 145 33.73 -7.15 7.51
CA ARG A 145 33.15 -7.55 6.22
C ARG A 145 31.65 -7.24 6.15
N ALA A 146 30.91 -7.55 7.20
CA ALA A 146 29.48 -7.28 7.26
C ALA A 146 29.20 -5.77 7.20
N VAL A 147 30.00 -4.95 7.89
CA VAL A 147 29.90 -3.48 7.83
C VAL A 147 30.13 -3.00 6.40
N ALA A 148 31.18 -3.46 5.73
CA ALA A 148 31.43 -3.11 4.33
C ALA A 148 30.29 -3.54 3.38
N GLU A 149 29.69 -4.72 3.59
CA GLU A 149 28.52 -5.17 2.82
C GLU A 149 27.31 -4.23 3.03
N VAL A 150 27.08 -3.76 4.25
CA VAL A 150 26.00 -2.81 4.58
C VAL A 150 26.27 -1.43 3.96
N ASP A 151 27.49 -0.93 4.02
CA ASP A 151 27.87 0.36 3.42
C ASP A 151 27.71 0.33 1.90
N ALA A 152 28.16 -0.74 1.23
CA ALA A 152 27.93 -0.92 -0.19
C ALA A 152 26.43 -0.96 -0.55
N ALA A 153 25.60 -1.56 0.31
CA ALA A 153 24.15 -1.60 0.11
C ALA A 153 23.49 -0.21 0.28
N LEU A 154 24.03 0.66 1.13
CA LEU A 154 23.56 2.06 1.29
C LEU A 154 23.80 2.91 0.05
N GLU A 155 24.73 2.53 -0.81
CA GLU A 155 25.05 3.18 -2.09
C GLU A 155 24.35 2.52 -3.28
N SER A 156 23.61 1.43 -3.05
CA SER A 156 22.93 0.70 -4.12
C SER A 156 21.94 1.57 -4.89
N LYS A 157 21.85 1.36 -6.21
CA LYS A 157 20.78 1.92 -7.04
C LYS A 157 19.38 1.46 -6.61
N TRP A 158 19.26 0.35 -5.89
CA TRP A 158 17.99 -0.18 -5.42
C TRP A 158 17.65 0.36 -4.02
N TRP A 159 16.68 1.28 -3.94
CA TRP A 159 16.25 1.89 -2.68
C TRP A 159 15.82 0.87 -1.62
N SER A 160 15.24 -0.26 -2.02
CA SER A 160 14.88 -1.34 -1.11
C SER A 160 16.08 -1.92 -0.35
N LEU A 161 17.24 -2.09 -1.01
CA LEU A 161 18.45 -2.55 -0.32
C LEU A 161 18.97 -1.53 0.67
N ARG A 162 18.98 -0.25 0.28
CA ARG A 162 19.40 0.84 1.15
C ARG A 162 18.54 0.90 2.41
N VAL A 163 17.22 0.72 2.28
CA VAL A 163 16.29 0.64 3.43
C VAL A 163 16.62 -0.54 4.34
N VAL A 164 16.89 -1.72 3.76
CA VAL A 164 17.21 -2.91 4.56
C VAL A 164 18.57 -2.76 5.23
N ALA A 165 19.55 -2.12 4.59
CA ALA A 165 20.84 -1.77 5.19
C ALA A 165 20.65 -0.86 6.42
N ILE A 166 19.81 0.17 6.33
CA ILE A 166 19.43 1.02 7.47
C ILE A 166 18.82 0.19 8.61
N GLN A 167 17.93 -0.76 8.29
CA GLN A 167 17.34 -1.65 9.30
C GLN A 167 18.38 -2.57 9.95
N THR A 168 19.33 -3.08 9.16
CA THR A 168 20.45 -3.90 9.64
C THR A 168 21.33 -3.13 10.63
N MET A 169 21.70 -1.89 10.32
CA MET A 169 22.43 -1.02 11.25
C MET A 169 21.65 -0.79 12.55
N GLY A 170 20.34 -0.59 12.47
CA GLY A 170 19.48 -0.46 13.65
C GLY A 170 19.49 -1.69 14.55
N ARG A 171 19.53 -2.90 13.98
CA ARG A 171 19.63 -4.14 14.77
C ARG A 171 20.98 -4.27 15.47
N TRP A 172 22.07 -3.92 14.79
CA TRP A 172 23.40 -3.94 15.40
C TRP A 172 23.55 -2.93 16.52
N GLY A 173 22.92 -1.76 16.39
CA GLY A 173 23.03 -0.70 17.40
C GLY A 173 24.47 -0.23 17.59
N GLY A 174 24.80 0.23 18.80
CA GLY A 174 26.08 0.89 19.08
C GLY A 174 26.08 2.37 18.73
N ALA A 175 26.99 3.14 19.33
CA ALA A 175 27.00 4.60 19.23
C ALA A 175 27.09 5.10 17.77
N GLU A 176 27.99 4.51 16.98
CA GLU A 176 28.21 4.90 15.58
C GLU A 176 26.97 4.68 14.70
N ASN A 177 26.35 3.49 14.77
CA ASN A 177 25.13 3.22 14.00
C ASN A 177 23.97 4.11 14.45
N LEU A 178 23.86 4.38 15.76
CA LEU A 178 22.84 5.27 16.30
C LEU A 178 23.00 6.71 15.79
N GLU A 179 24.24 7.21 15.75
CA GLU A 179 24.55 8.53 15.19
C GLU A 179 24.17 8.61 13.71
N ARG A 180 24.53 7.60 12.92
CA ARG A 180 24.16 7.50 11.49
C ARG A 180 22.64 7.48 11.29
N LEU A 181 21.91 6.76 12.13
CA LEU A 181 20.43 6.72 12.07
C LEU A 181 19.82 8.08 12.42
N ASN A 182 20.35 8.77 13.43
CA ASN A 182 19.93 10.13 13.78
C ASN A 182 20.22 11.12 12.64
N ALA A 183 21.37 11.00 11.97
CA ALA A 183 21.70 11.82 10.80
C ALA A 183 20.69 11.62 9.65
N PHE A 184 20.28 10.37 9.37
CA PHE A 184 19.21 10.11 8.38
C PHE A 184 17.89 10.77 8.76
N MET A 185 17.50 10.75 10.05
CA MET A 185 16.28 11.41 10.52
C MET A 185 16.38 12.94 10.42
N ALA A 186 17.53 13.52 10.78
CA ALA A 186 17.77 14.95 10.70
C ALA A 186 17.76 15.47 9.25
N ALA A 187 18.21 14.65 8.29
CA ALA A 187 18.18 14.97 6.86
C ALA A 187 16.76 14.92 6.24
N ARG A 188 15.71 14.67 7.04
CA ARG A 188 14.33 14.66 6.55
C ARG A 188 13.95 16.05 6.05
N PRO A 189 13.51 16.22 4.79
CA PRO A 189 13.10 17.52 4.27
C PRO A 189 11.90 18.09 5.05
N GLU A 190 12.01 19.35 5.47
CA GLU A 190 10.88 20.13 6.01
C GLU A 190 9.91 20.49 4.89
N GLY A 191 8.60 20.24 5.09
CA GLY A 191 7.53 20.70 4.20
C GLY A 191 7.68 20.36 2.70
N GLY A 192 7.01 19.31 2.22
CA GLY A 192 6.97 19.08 0.77
C GLY A 192 6.08 17.93 0.31
N ARG A 193 5.35 18.16 -0.78
CA ARG A 193 4.55 17.16 -1.52
C ARG A 193 5.42 16.16 -2.32
N ARG A 194 6.75 16.14 -2.10
CA ARG A 194 7.65 15.16 -2.75
C ARG A 194 7.62 13.88 -1.92
N TYR A 195 6.58 13.09 -2.14
CA TYR A 195 6.41 11.76 -1.53
C TYR A 195 7.52 10.76 -1.92
N PHE A 196 8.34 11.09 -2.92
CA PHE A 196 9.33 10.19 -3.54
C PHE A 196 10.76 10.75 -3.49
N SER A 197 11.24 11.24 -2.35
CA SER A 197 12.68 11.56 -2.18
C SER A 197 13.38 10.52 -1.31
N TRP A 198 14.62 10.17 -1.69
CA TRP A 198 15.43 9.25 -0.89
C TRP A 198 15.62 9.75 0.54
N ALA A 199 15.88 11.04 0.75
CA ALA A 199 16.06 11.61 2.08
C ALA A 199 14.87 11.35 3.02
N ARG A 200 13.63 11.44 2.48
CA ARG A 200 12.42 11.11 3.25
C ARG A 200 12.32 9.61 3.55
N VAL A 201 12.57 8.76 2.55
CA VAL A 201 12.52 7.30 2.71
C VAL A 201 13.57 6.82 3.72
N ALA A 202 14.79 7.36 3.66
CA ALA A 202 15.87 7.06 4.59
C ALA A 202 15.51 7.48 6.03
N ALA A 203 14.98 8.69 6.21
CA ALA A 203 14.51 9.17 7.50
C ALA A 203 13.39 8.29 8.10
N ASP A 204 12.40 7.91 7.29
CA ASP A 204 11.28 7.05 7.72
C ASP A 204 11.76 5.62 8.06
N ALA A 205 12.73 5.09 7.29
CA ALA A 205 13.38 3.81 7.57
C ALA A 205 14.21 3.86 8.87
N ALA A 206 14.99 4.92 9.07
CA ALA A 206 15.81 5.11 10.27
C ALA A 206 14.95 5.24 11.54
N LYS A 207 13.89 6.06 11.47
CA LYS A 207 12.89 6.16 12.53
C LYS A 207 12.29 4.79 12.87
N SER A 208 11.89 4.03 11.84
CA SER A 208 11.33 2.69 12.03
C SER A 208 12.33 1.70 12.63
N ALA A 209 13.62 1.82 12.28
CA ALA A 209 14.68 0.96 12.79
C ALA A 209 14.94 1.23 14.28
N LEU A 210 14.91 2.49 14.71
CA LEU A 210 15.03 2.88 16.12
C LEU A 210 13.84 2.41 16.95
N MET A 211 12.60 2.61 16.46
CA MET A 211 11.38 2.22 17.18
C MET A 211 11.22 0.71 17.39
N ARG A 212 11.91 -0.14 16.61
CA ARG A 212 11.84 -1.61 16.73
C ARG A 212 12.92 -2.21 17.64
N ARG A 213 13.74 -1.36 18.29
CA ARG A 213 14.75 -1.81 19.28
C ARG A 213 14.21 -1.82 20.71
N GLU A 214 13.19 -1.02 20.99
CA GLU A 214 12.40 -1.04 22.23
C GLU A 214 11.46 -2.25 22.24
#